data_AF-A0A060VUP5-F1
#
_entry.id   AF-A0A060VUP5-F1
#
_cell.length_a   1.000
_cell.length_b   1.000
_cell.length_c   1.000
_cell.angle_alpha   90.00
_cell.angle_beta   90.00
_cell.angle_gamma   90.00
#
_symmetry.space_group_name_H-M   'P 1'
#
loop_
_entity.id
_entity.type
_entity.pdbx_description
1 polymer ?
#
loop_
_entity_poly.entity_id
_entity_poly.type
_entity_poly.pdbx_seq_one_letter_code
_entity_poly.pdbx_strand_id
1 'polypeptide(L)'
;MIVSLFLFQLDEKCDKTFVDYSRPSSRCTTPGLSPATLASLGGTSSRRGSADTGSIVDPDTSLSELRDIYDLKDQIQDVEGRYMQGLKELKESLSEVEEKYKKAMVSNAQLDNDKTNLVYNVDTLKDVIEEMEEQMAEMRRETEDKSKELERQKHTCTVLQHKQVELKEGIRQRDELIEKNQRIQTNLDTLTREVFDLQETINWKDKKIGALERQKEYFDCIRNERDELRDELADIKAKAKTGEKHGLVIIPEGMPNGDISHDDPATGITVVTQEAAQVLESAGEGPLDVRLRKLADEKDELLAQIRKLKMQLEDERQKHSKMENAFTEGERMENGTDLHVIEMQRDANRQISEYKFKLSKAEQEMGTMEQNINRLEGQVSRYKASAENSEKIEDELKIEKRKLQRELRTALDKTEEMEMTNNHLVKRLEKMKANRNALLSQQ
;
A
#
# COMPACT_ATOMS: atom_id res chain seq x y z
N MET A 1 2.33 -23.34 -12.69
CA MET A 1 2.09 -24.77 -12.40
C MET A 1 2.84 -25.73 -13.33
N ILE A 2 2.91 -25.50 -14.64
CA ILE A 2 3.51 -26.47 -15.60
C ILE A 2 5.05 -26.54 -15.51
N VAL A 3 5.74 -25.43 -15.21
CA VAL A 3 7.21 -25.41 -15.07
C VAL A 3 7.68 -26.12 -13.80
N SER A 4 6.85 -26.13 -12.75
CA SER A 4 7.18 -26.79 -11.48
C SER A 4 7.08 -28.32 -11.56
N LEU A 5 6.23 -28.85 -12.45
CA LEU A 5 6.14 -30.29 -12.69
C LEU A 5 7.31 -30.84 -13.51
N PHE A 6 7.92 -30.02 -14.38
CA PHE A 6 9.03 -30.46 -15.23
C PHE A 6 10.36 -30.55 -14.48
N LEU A 7 10.55 -29.73 -13.44
CA LEU A 7 11.73 -29.79 -12.57
C LEU A 7 11.68 -30.97 -11.58
N PHE A 8 10.48 -31.35 -11.10
CA PHE A 8 10.35 -32.49 -10.18
C PHE A 8 10.60 -33.84 -10.88
N GLN A 9 10.31 -33.94 -12.19
CA GLN A 9 10.44 -35.18 -12.94
C GLN A 9 11.87 -35.45 -13.47
N LEU A 10 12.75 -34.45 -13.42
CA LEU A 10 14.18 -34.60 -13.73
C LEU A 10 15.01 -34.95 -12.48
N ASP A 11 14.54 -34.60 -11.30
CA ASP A 11 15.20 -34.90 -10.02
C ASP A 11 15.05 -36.40 -9.63
N GLU A 12 13.89 -37.00 -9.93
CA GLU A 12 13.57 -38.38 -9.54
C GLU A 12 14.29 -39.46 -10.38
N LYS A 13 15.01 -39.07 -11.45
CA LYS A 13 15.75 -40.01 -12.32
C LYS A 13 17.25 -40.10 -12.04
N CYS A 14 17.80 -39.24 -11.17
CA CYS A 14 19.24 -39.22 -10.90
C CYS A 14 19.68 -40.15 -9.76
N ASP A 15 18.73 -40.71 -8.99
CA ASP A 15 19.04 -41.29 -7.66
C ASP A 15 19.13 -42.82 -7.57
N LYS A 16 19.30 -43.53 -8.70
CA LYS A 16 19.49 -44.99 -8.68
C LYS A 16 20.55 -45.44 -9.67
N THR A 17 21.81 -45.36 -9.24
CA THR A 17 22.85 -46.42 -9.35
C THR A 17 24.19 -45.87 -8.86
N PHE A 18 24.48 -46.00 -7.57
CA PHE A 18 25.86 -45.99 -7.09
C PHE A 18 26.07 -47.25 -6.26
N VAL A 19 26.65 -48.26 -6.91
CA VAL A 19 27.08 -49.50 -6.27
C VAL A 19 28.58 -49.38 -6.01
N ASP A 20 28.92 -49.51 -4.73
CA ASP A 20 30.25 -49.67 -4.16
C ASP A 20 31.26 -50.36 -5.09
N TYR A 21 32.38 -49.69 -5.35
CA TYR A 21 33.63 -50.35 -5.67
C TYR A 21 34.72 -49.92 -4.69
N SER A 22 34.96 -50.81 -3.75
CA SER A 22 36.10 -50.80 -2.84
C SER A 22 37.42 -50.90 -3.61
N ARG A 23 38.37 -50.11 -3.12
CA ARG A 23 39.82 -50.03 -3.41
C ARG A 23 40.51 -51.41 -3.49
N PRO A 24 41.63 -51.52 -4.23
CA PRO A 24 42.93 -51.61 -3.52
C PRO A 24 44.02 -50.77 -4.23
N SER A 25 44.69 -49.85 -3.55
CA SER A 25 45.91 -50.04 -2.74
C SER A 25 47.06 -50.72 -3.51
N SER A 26 47.86 -49.87 -4.16
CA SER A 26 49.17 -50.19 -4.71
C SER A 26 50.13 -50.61 -3.59
N ARG A 27 50.78 -51.78 -3.74
CA ARG A 27 51.96 -52.18 -2.97
C ARG A 27 52.96 -52.83 -3.91
N CYS A 28 54.11 -52.17 -4.02
CA CYS A 28 55.34 -52.75 -4.51
C CYS A 28 55.80 -53.87 -3.56
N THR A 29 56.13 -55.04 -4.11
CA THR A 29 57.04 -56.02 -3.48
C THR A 29 57.73 -56.82 -4.59
N THR A 30 59.05 -56.70 -4.66
CA THR A 30 59.98 -57.61 -5.34
C THR A 30 59.82 -59.06 -4.84
N PRO A 31 60.10 -60.06 -5.69
CA PRO A 31 61.26 -60.94 -5.45
C PRO A 31 62.04 -61.18 -6.77
N GLY A 32 63.36 -61.36 -6.80
CA GLY A 32 64.12 -62.37 -6.05
C GLY A 32 64.52 -63.48 -7.02
N LEU A 33 65.80 -63.50 -7.38
CA LEU A 33 66.46 -64.36 -8.37
C LEU A 33 66.35 -65.87 -8.09
N SER A 34 66.63 -66.65 -9.15
CA SER A 34 67.46 -67.90 -9.22
C SER A 34 66.71 -69.14 -9.80
N PRO A 35 67.41 -70.25 -10.14
CA PRO A 35 67.84 -70.62 -11.50
C PRO A 35 67.39 -72.06 -11.90
N ALA A 36 67.90 -72.55 -13.04
CA ALA A 36 67.70 -73.88 -13.66
C ALA A 36 66.42 -74.01 -14.51
N THR A 37 66.47 -74.38 -15.79
CA THR A 37 66.86 -75.71 -16.31
C THR A 37 67.13 -75.55 -17.82
N LEU A 38 68.37 -75.64 -18.29
CA LEU A 38 69.00 -76.81 -18.94
C LEU A 38 68.29 -77.40 -20.19
N ALA A 39 69.06 -77.37 -21.29
CA ALA A 39 69.37 -78.48 -22.21
C ALA A 39 68.82 -78.45 -23.65
N SER A 40 69.66 -79.00 -24.54
CA SER A 40 69.52 -79.31 -25.97
C SER A 40 69.83 -78.15 -26.93
N LEU A 41 70.89 -78.15 -27.75
CA LEU A 41 71.60 -79.25 -28.42
C LEU A 41 73.11 -78.94 -28.58
N GLY A 42 73.93 -79.89 -28.15
CA GLY A 42 75.33 -80.03 -28.55
C GLY A 42 75.64 -81.51 -28.77
N GLY A 43 76.41 -81.82 -29.82
CA GLY A 43 76.89 -83.16 -30.18
C GLY A 43 77.10 -83.22 -31.70
N THR A 44 78.23 -83.64 -32.26
CA THR A 44 79.29 -84.58 -31.83
C THR A 44 80.58 -84.15 -32.57
N SER A 45 81.78 -84.10 -31.96
CA SER A 45 82.68 -85.19 -31.53
C SER A 45 83.09 -86.15 -32.66
N SER A 46 84.38 -86.17 -33.05
CA SER A 46 85.28 -87.30 -32.77
C SER A 46 86.69 -87.13 -33.38
N ARG A 47 87.70 -87.60 -32.63
CA ARG A 47 89.14 -87.71 -32.96
C ARG A 47 89.52 -89.20 -33.11
N ARG A 48 90.46 -89.47 -34.03
CA ARG A 48 91.36 -90.65 -34.27
C ARG A 48 91.20 -91.07 -35.74
N GLY A 49 92.22 -91.15 -36.60
CA GLY A 49 93.59 -91.69 -36.49
C GLY A 49 93.64 -92.85 -37.51
N SER A 50 94.47 -92.89 -38.55
CA SER A 50 95.85 -93.42 -38.55
C SER A 50 96.23 -93.87 -39.97
N ALA A 51 97.50 -93.65 -40.38
CA ALA A 51 98.31 -94.36 -41.41
C ALA A 51 97.81 -94.37 -42.88
N ASP A 52 98.60 -94.38 -43.95
CA ASP A 52 100.03 -94.29 -44.29
C ASP A 52 100.05 -94.04 -45.81
N THR A 53 101.01 -93.31 -46.37
CA THR A 53 101.74 -93.66 -47.62
C THR A 53 102.57 -92.50 -48.16
N GLY A 54 103.88 -92.72 -48.27
CA GLY A 54 104.62 -92.50 -49.51
C GLY A 54 104.79 -91.06 -50.02
N SER A 55 105.94 -90.50 -49.71
CA SER A 55 106.73 -89.57 -50.55
C SER A 55 106.34 -89.55 -52.04
N ILE A 56 105.92 -88.38 -52.52
CA ILE A 56 106.37 -87.70 -53.75
C ILE A 56 105.80 -86.28 -53.68
N VAL A 57 106.68 -85.28 -53.64
CA VAL A 57 106.32 -83.86 -53.65
C VAL A 57 105.91 -83.51 -55.08
N ASP A 58 104.61 -83.27 -55.29
CA ASP A 58 104.05 -82.79 -56.56
C ASP A 58 103.60 -81.32 -56.40
N PRO A 59 104.19 -80.35 -57.13
CA PRO A 59 103.98 -78.92 -56.90
C PRO A 59 102.54 -78.42 -57.15
N ASP A 60 101.67 -79.17 -57.83
CA ASP A 60 100.30 -78.74 -58.15
C ASP A 60 99.30 -78.92 -56.98
N THR A 61 99.51 -79.88 -56.06
CA THR A 61 98.64 -80.05 -54.88
C THR A 61 98.87 -78.95 -53.83
N SER A 62 100.12 -78.51 -53.69
CA SER A 62 100.51 -77.43 -52.77
C SER A 62 99.91 -76.07 -53.20
N LEU A 63 99.68 -75.88 -54.51
CA LEU A 63 99.05 -74.68 -55.05
C LEU A 63 97.52 -74.67 -54.84
N SER A 64 96.87 -75.84 -54.87
CA SER A 64 95.44 -75.97 -54.55
C SER A 64 95.16 -75.66 -53.08
N GLU A 65 95.94 -76.21 -52.15
CA GLU A 65 95.80 -75.96 -50.71
C GLU A 65 96.05 -74.48 -50.37
N LEU A 66 97.00 -73.82 -51.06
CA LEU A 66 97.24 -72.40 -50.90
C LEU A 66 96.05 -71.55 -51.36
N ARG A 67 95.39 -71.92 -52.47
CA ARG A 67 94.16 -71.25 -52.94
C ARG A 67 93.01 -71.44 -51.94
N ASP A 68 92.82 -72.64 -51.42
CA ASP A 68 91.81 -72.92 -50.39
C ASP A 68 92.05 -72.11 -49.09
N ILE A 69 93.31 -71.89 -48.71
CA ILE A 69 93.67 -71.04 -47.56
C ILE A 69 93.30 -69.57 -47.80
N TYR A 70 93.49 -69.05 -49.02
CA TYR A 70 93.07 -67.69 -49.37
C TYR A 70 91.54 -67.56 -49.40
N ASP A 71 90.83 -68.54 -49.96
CA ASP A 71 89.36 -68.55 -49.98
C ASP A 71 88.77 -68.65 -48.55
N LEU A 72 89.38 -69.47 -47.68
CA LEU A 72 89.02 -69.53 -46.26
C LEU A 72 89.30 -68.21 -45.53
N LYS A 73 90.41 -67.54 -45.84
CA LYS A 73 90.74 -66.23 -45.27
C LYS A 73 89.71 -65.17 -45.67
N ASP A 74 89.29 -65.15 -46.93
CA ASP A 74 88.26 -64.22 -47.42
C ASP A 74 86.89 -64.52 -46.78
N GLN A 75 86.52 -65.79 -46.61
CA GLN A 75 85.30 -66.17 -45.88
C GLN A 75 85.34 -65.75 -44.40
N ILE A 76 86.50 -65.88 -43.74
CA ILE A 76 86.69 -65.39 -42.37
C ILE A 76 86.52 -63.88 -42.32
N GLN A 77 87.13 -63.13 -43.25
CA GLN A 77 86.97 -61.67 -43.32
C GLN A 77 85.51 -61.25 -43.56
N ASP A 78 84.76 -61.97 -44.40
CA ASP A 78 83.34 -61.72 -44.64
C ASP A 78 82.47 -62.05 -43.41
N VAL A 79 82.80 -63.10 -42.66
CA VAL A 79 82.12 -63.44 -41.40
C VAL A 79 82.45 -62.41 -40.33
N GLU A 80 83.71 -62.01 -40.19
CA GLU A 80 84.16 -60.95 -39.28
C GLU A 80 83.50 -59.61 -39.64
N GLY A 81 83.41 -59.27 -40.94
CA GLY A 81 82.74 -58.08 -41.43
C GLY A 81 81.24 -58.07 -41.08
N ARG A 82 80.54 -59.19 -41.32
CA ARG A 82 79.13 -59.35 -40.92
C ARG A 82 78.92 -59.30 -39.42
N TYR A 83 79.82 -59.92 -38.64
CA TYR A 83 79.78 -59.89 -37.18
C TYR A 83 79.98 -58.46 -36.65
N MET A 84 80.98 -57.75 -37.17
CA MET A 84 81.27 -56.37 -36.80
C MET A 84 80.12 -55.42 -37.19
N GLN A 85 79.50 -55.64 -38.35
CA GLN A 85 78.31 -54.90 -38.78
C GLN A 85 77.11 -55.17 -37.87
N GLY A 86 76.81 -56.43 -37.55
CA GLY A 86 75.72 -56.79 -36.63
C GLY A 86 75.95 -56.24 -35.21
N LEU A 87 77.20 -56.23 -34.73
CA LEU A 87 77.57 -55.61 -33.45
C LEU A 87 77.37 -54.08 -33.46
N LYS A 88 77.64 -53.42 -34.59
CA LYS A 88 77.41 -51.99 -34.77
C LYS A 88 75.91 -51.67 -34.76
N GLU A 89 75.11 -52.42 -35.52
CA GLU A 89 73.65 -52.27 -35.55
C GLU A 89 73.01 -52.52 -34.19
N LEU A 90 73.48 -53.53 -33.43
CA LEU A 90 73.00 -53.80 -32.08
C LEU A 90 73.32 -52.65 -31.11
N LYS A 91 74.49 -52.03 -31.23
CA LYS A 91 74.87 -50.85 -30.43
C LYS A 91 74.03 -49.63 -30.78
N GLU A 92 73.80 -49.39 -32.07
CA GLU A 92 72.94 -48.30 -32.53
C GLU A 92 71.49 -48.49 -32.07
N SER A 93 70.96 -49.71 -32.18
CA SER A 93 69.63 -50.08 -31.68
C SER A 93 69.51 -49.91 -30.16
N LEU A 94 70.54 -50.34 -29.41
CA LEU A 94 70.58 -50.13 -27.97
C LEU A 94 70.53 -48.63 -27.61
N SER A 95 71.37 -47.82 -28.28
CA SER A 95 71.39 -46.37 -28.08
C SER A 95 70.04 -45.72 -28.41
N GLU A 96 69.37 -46.15 -29.47
CA GLU A 96 68.06 -45.64 -29.86
C GLU A 96 66.98 -45.97 -28.81
N VAL A 97 67.00 -47.20 -28.28
CA VAL A 97 66.07 -47.61 -27.21
C VAL A 97 66.34 -46.85 -25.92
N GLU A 98 67.61 -46.64 -25.55
CA GLU A 98 68.00 -45.85 -24.39
C GLU A 98 67.52 -44.40 -24.49
N GLU A 99 67.64 -43.76 -25.67
CA GLU A 99 67.12 -42.41 -25.89
C GLU A 99 65.59 -42.35 -25.81
N LYS A 100 64.89 -43.34 -26.39
CA LYS A 100 63.43 -43.44 -26.28
C LYS A 100 62.99 -43.59 -24.83
N TYR A 101 63.72 -44.41 -24.04
CA TYR A 101 63.45 -44.58 -22.62
C TYR A 101 63.64 -43.27 -21.85
N LYS A 102 64.74 -42.54 -22.08
CA LYS A 102 64.99 -41.23 -21.44
C LYS A 102 63.89 -40.22 -21.78
N LYS A 103 63.47 -40.14 -23.05
CA LYS A 103 62.36 -39.26 -23.48
C LYS A 103 61.04 -39.63 -22.78
N ALA A 104 60.71 -40.92 -22.72
CA ALA A 104 59.52 -41.41 -22.04
C ALA A 104 59.55 -41.09 -20.53
N MET A 105 60.71 -41.22 -19.88
CA MET A 105 60.88 -40.90 -18.47
C MET A 105 60.62 -39.41 -18.18
N VAL A 106 61.18 -38.51 -18.99
CA VAL A 106 60.95 -37.06 -18.86
C VAL A 106 59.47 -36.72 -19.12
N SER A 107 58.87 -37.30 -20.15
CA SER A 107 57.45 -37.13 -20.44
C SER A 107 56.56 -37.61 -19.30
N ASN A 108 56.89 -38.75 -18.67
CA ASN A 108 56.12 -39.29 -17.55
C ASN A 108 56.21 -38.39 -16.30
N ALA A 109 57.40 -37.87 -16.01
CA ALA A 109 57.58 -36.90 -14.91
C ALA A 109 56.79 -35.61 -15.15
N GLN A 110 56.73 -35.12 -16.40
CA GLN A 110 55.91 -33.97 -16.74
C GLN A 110 54.41 -34.25 -16.55
N LEU A 111 53.93 -35.42 -17.00
CA LEU A 111 52.55 -35.83 -16.82
C LEU A 111 52.17 -35.97 -15.35
N ASP A 112 53.06 -36.45 -14.49
CA ASP A 112 52.80 -36.54 -13.04
C ASP A 112 52.70 -35.15 -12.38
N ASN A 113 53.52 -34.18 -12.82
CA ASN A 113 53.40 -32.79 -12.37
C ASN A 113 52.06 -32.19 -12.83
N ASP A 114 51.70 -32.34 -14.10
CA ASP A 114 50.45 -31.82 -14.66
C ASP A 114 49.24 -32.48 -13.98
N LYS A 115 49.30 -33.78 -13.70
CA LYS A 115 48.28 -34.51 -12.93
C LYS A 115 48.13 -33.92 -11.53
N THR A 116 49.24 -33.66 -10.83
CA THR A 116 49.22 -33.07 -9.48
C THR A 116 48.61 -31.68 -9.49
N ASN A 117 48.97 -30.84 -10.47
CA ASN A 117 48.39 -29.52 -10.66
C ASN A 117 46.88 -29.58 -10.96
N LEU A 118 46.47 -30.49 -11.83
CA LEU A 118 45.05 -30.69 -12.16
C LEU A 118 44.24 -31.18 -10.95
N VAL A 119 44.80 -32.07 -10.12
CA VAL A 119 44.15 -32.51 -8.88
C VAL A 119 43.93 -31.34 -7.93
N TYR A 120 44.95 -30.50 -7.71
CA TYR A 120 44.81 -29.30 -6.88
C TYR A 120 43.75 -28.34 -7.40
N ASN A 121 43.72 -28.10 -8.72
CA ASN A 121 42.73 -27.25 -9.35
C ASN A 121 41.31 -27.82 -9.20
N VAL A 122 41.14 -29.14 -9.36
CA VAL A 122 39.86 -29.81 -9.17
C VAL A 122 39.37 -29.65 -7.74
N ASP A 123 40.24 -29.82 -6.74
CA ASP A 123 39.85 -29.69 -5.34
C ASP A 123 39.50 -28.24 -4.99
N THR A 124 40.27 -27.26 -5.48
CA THR A 124 39.91 -25.84 -5.33
C THR A 124 38.56 -25.50 -5.96
N LEU A 125 38.27 -26.06 -7.14
CA LEU A 125 36.98 -25.83 -7.82
C LEU A 125 35.82 -26.50 -7.07
N LYS A 126 36.02 -27.64 -6.42
CA LYS A 126 34.99 -28.27 -5.57
C LYS A 126 34.64 -27.38 -4.38
N ASP A 127 35.65 -26.82 -3.71
CA ASP A 127 35.42 -25.91 -2.58
C ASP A 127 34.58 -24.69 -3.00
N VAL A 128 34.88 -24.12 -4.18
CA VAL A 128 34.10 -23.00 -4.75
C VAL A 128 32.66 -23.42 -5.09
N ILE A 129 32.47 -24.63 -5.63
CA ILE A 129 31.13 -25.15 -5.94
C ILE A 129 30.32 -25.33 -4.64
N GLU A 130 30.93 -25.90 -3.60
CA GLU A 130 30.29 -26.10 -2.29
C GLU A 130 29.87 -24.75 -1.66
N GLU A 131 30.74 -23.75 -1.70
CA GLU A 131 30.42 -22.39 -1.22
C GLU A 131 29.25 -21.78 -2.02
N MET A 132 29.25 -21.93 -3.36
CA MET A 132 28.16 -21.44 -4.19
C MET A 132 26.84 -22.17 -3.92
N GLU A 133 26.87 -23.47 -3.65
CA GLU A 133 25.69 -24.26 -3.28
C GLU A 133 25.11 -23.82 -1.94
N GLU A 134 25.96 -23.54 -0.94
CA GLU A 134 25.54 -23.00 0.36
C GLU A 134 24.92 -21.60 0.21
N GLN A 135 25.54 -20.71 -0.56
CA GLN A 135 24.98 -19.40 -0.87
C GLN A 135 23.63 -19.50 -1.57
N MET A 136 23.48 -20.40 -2.54
CA MET A 136 22.19 -20.65 -3.21
C MET A 136 21.13 -21.18 -2.24
N ALA A 137 21.50 -22.08 -1.32
CA ALA A 137 20.59 -22.60 -0.30
C ALA A 137 20.13 -21.51 0.66
N GLU A 138 21.04 -20.62 1.09
CA GLU A 138 20.72 -19.52 1.99
C GLU A 138 19.81 -18.49 1.32
N MET A 139 20.11 -18.11 0.08
CA MET A 139 19.24 -17.21 -0.71
C MET A 139 17.83 -17.80 -0.93
N ARG A 140 17.71 -19.12 -1.09
CA ARG A 140 16.41 -19.80 -1.18
C ARG A 140 15.63 -19.71 0.14
N ARG A 141 16.28 -19.96 1.29
CA ARG A 141 15.65 -19.80 2.61
C ARG A 141 15.18 -18.37 2.85
N GLU A 142 16.02 -17.38 2.56
CA GLU A 142 15.67 -15.96 2.72
C GLU A 142 14.48 -15.56 1.84
N THR A 143 14.43 -16.09 0.61
CA THR A 143 13.29 -15.86 -0.30
C THR A 143 12.01 -16.48 0.23
N GLU A 144 12.08 -17.69 0.82
CA GLU A 144 10.93 -18.34 1.44
C GLU A 144 10.41 -17.56 2.65
N ASP A 145 11.31 -17.06 3.50
CA ASP A 145 10.95 -16.25 4.66
C ASP A 145 10.34 -14.91 4.26
N LYS A 146 10.91 -14.23 3.25
CA LYS A 146 10.30 -13.03 2.63
C LYS A 146 8.92 -13.33 2.04
N SER A 147 8.73 -14.49 1.43
CA SER A 147 7.43 -14.90 0.91
C SER A 147 6.41 -15.14 2.03
N LYS A 148 6.81 -15.76 3.14
CA LYS A 148 5.93 -15.94 4.31
C LYS A 148 5.55 -14.61 4.94
N GLU A 149 6.50 -13.67 5.04
CA GLU A 149 6.22 -12.33 5.55
C GLU A 149 5.27 -11.55 4.63
N LEU A 150 5.43 -11.65 3.31
CA LEU A 150 4.51 -11.06 2.35
C LEU A 150 3.06 -11.58 2.55
N GLU A 151 2.88 -12.87 2.77
CA GLU A 151 1.55 -13.44 3.02
C GLU A 151 0.95 -12.97 4.36
N ARG A 152 1.77 -12.79 5.41
CA ARG A 152 1.33 -12.16 6.66
C ARG A 152 0.87 -10.73 6.44
N GLN A 153 1.63 -9.94 5.69
CA GLN A 153 1.28 -8.56 5.38
C GLN A 153 0.00 -8.47 4.53
N LYS A 154 -0.19 -9.36 3.55
CA LYS A 154 -1.45 -9.45 2.78
C LYS A 154 -2.64 -9.71 3.71
N HIS A 155 -2.52 -10.67 4.64
CA HIS A 155 -3.59 -10.94 5.60
C HIS A 155 -3.93 -9.72 6.46
N THR A 156 -2.92 -9.04 7.00
CA THR A 156 -3.11 -7.79 7.76
C THR A 156 -3.81 -6.71 6.92
N CYS A 157 -3.41 -6.54 5.65
CA CYS A 157 -4.04 -5.60 4.73
C CYS A 157 -5.53 -5.93 4.53
N THR A 158 -5.87 -7.20 4.32
CA THR A 158 -7.27 -7.65 4.22
C THR A 158 -8.07 -7.34 5.49
N VAL A 159 -7.51 -7.57 6.68
CA VAL A 159 -8.17 -7.22 7.95
C VAL A 159 -8.41 -5.72 8.06
N LEU A 160 -7.41 -4.89 7.72
CA LEU A 160 -7.54 -3.43 7.75
C LEU A 160 -8.55 -2.92 6.71
N GLN A 161 -8.64 -3.54 5.53
CA GLN A 161 -9.65 -3.23 4.52
C GLN A 161 -11.06 -3.51 5.03
N HIS A 162 -11.30 -4.68 5.65
CA HIS A 162 -12.58 -4.97 6.28
C HIS A 162 -12.90 -3.92 7.36
N LYS A 163 -11.92 -3.55 8.19
CA LYS A 163 -12.14 -2.53 9.23
C LYS A 163 -12.47 -1.16 8.65
N GLN A 164 -11.83 -0.78 7.56
CA GLN A 164 -12.13 0.46 6.85
C GLN A 164 -13.58 0.47 6.31
N VAL A 165 -14.05 -0.64 5.76
CA VAL A 165 -15.42 -0.77 5.26
C VAL A 165 -16.42 -0.66 6.40
N GLU A 166 -16.19 -1.33 7.53
CA GLU A 166 -17.04 -1.20 8.73
C GLU A 166 -17.14 0.26 9.21
N LEU A 167 -16.00 0.96 9.28
CA LEU A 167 -15.98 2.36 9.72
C LEU A 167 -16.70 3.28 8.72
N LYS A 168 -16.51 3.06 7.41
CA LYS A 168 -17.23 3.82 6.37
C LYS A 168 -18.74 3.62 6.47
N GLU A 169 -19.20 2.40 6.72
CA GLU A 169 -20.61 2.10 6.92
C GLU A 169 -21.16 2.75 8.19
N GLY A 170 -20.39 2.75 9.28
CA GLY A 170 -20.75 3.49 10.50
C GLY A 170 -20.86 5.00 10.29
N ILE A 171 -20.02 5.60 9.45
CA ILE A 171 -20.14 7.01 9.05
C ILE A 171 -21.44 7.22 8.24
N ARG A 172 -21.72 6.37 7.26
CA ARG A 172 -22.94 6.46 6.43
C ARG A 172 -24.21 6.42 7.28
N GLN A 173 -24.28 5.52 8.26
CA GLN A 173 -25.43 5.41 9.17
C GLN A 173 -25.61 6.67 10.02
N ARG A 174 -24.51 7.25 10.52
CA ARG A 174 -24.55 8.50 11.28
C ARG A 174 -25.04 9.67 10.42
N ASP A 175 -24.59 9.77 9.18
CA ASP A 175 -25.03 10.83 8.26
C ASP A 175 -26.52 10.70 7.93
N GLU A 176 -27.02 9.48 7.74
CA GLU A 176 -28.45 9.20 7.53
C GLU A 176 -29.31 9.63 8.73
N LEU A 177 -28.83 9.38 9.96
CA LEU A 177 -29.48 9.85 11.18
C LEU A 177 -29.47 11.37 11.30
N ILE A 178 -28.38 12.03 10.92
CA ILE A 178 -28.28 13.49 10.90
C ILE A 178 -29.32 14.08 9.93
N GLU A 179 -29.41 13.55 8.71
CA GLU A 179 -30.37 14.02 7.71
C GLU A 179 -31.83 13.81 8.17
N LYS A 180 -32.13 12.66 8.81
CA LYS A 180 -33.45 12.41 9.39
C LYS A 180 -33.78 13.40 10.52
N ASN A 181 -32.82 13.71 11.38
CA ASN A 181 -32.99 14.67 12.46
C ASN A 181 -33.24 16.08 11.91
N GLN A 182 -32.48 16.50 10.89
CA GLN A 182 -32.72 17.76 10.19
C GLN A 182 -34.14 17.85 9.60
N ARG A 183 -34.62 16.79 8.93
CA ARG A 183 -36.00 16.73 8.43
C ARG A 183 -37.05 16.88 9.53
N ILE A 184 -36.84 16.20 10.67
CA ILE A 184 -37.73 16.32 11.83
C ILE A 184 -37.71 17.75 12.37
N GLN A 185 -36.54 18.38 12.47
CA GLN A 185 -36.42 19.75 12.94
C GLN A 185 -37.17 20.73 12.02
N THR A 186 -37.03 20.61 10.70
CA THR A 186 -37.77 21.46 9.74
C THR A 186 -39.29 21.30 9.86
N ASN A 187 -39.76 20.07 10.08
CA ASN A 187 -41.19 19.81 10.33
C ASN A 187 -41.66 20.45 11.64
N LEU A 188 -40.84 20.36 12.70
CA LEU A 188 -41.13 20.96 14.00
C LEU A 188 -41.19 22.49 13.91
N ASP A 189 -40.26 23.12 13.18
CA ASP A 189 -40.26 24.56 12.94
C ASP A 189 -41.52 25.01 12.17
N THR A 190 -41.99 24.17 11.23
CA THR A 190 -43.22 24.42 10.47
C THR A 190 -44.45 24.33 11.35
N LEU A 191 -44.59 23.25 12.13
CA LEU A 191 -45.69 23.10 13.09
C LEU A 191 -45.68 24.21 14.14
N THR A 192 -44.51 24.64 14.61
CA THR A 192 -44.39 25.74 15.58
C THR A 192 -44.95 27.05 15.02
N ARG A 193 -44.71 27.32 13.74
CA ARG A 193 -45.26 28.49 13.05
C ARG A 193 -46.77 28.41 12.89
N GLU A 194 -47.29 27.25 12.48
CA GLU A 194 -48.74 27.02 12.38
C GLU A 194 -49.44 27.19 13.73
N VAL A 195 -48.84 26.70 14.82
CA VAL A 195 -49.35 26.89 16.18
C VAL A 195 -49.42 28.38 16.53
N PHE A 196 -48.39 29.15 16.17
CA PHE A 196 -48.37 30.59 16.41
C PHE A 196 -49.49 31.32 15.64
N ASP A 197 -49.66 31.02 14.35
CA ASP A 197 -50.70 31.62 13.50
C ASP A 197 -52.12 31.29 14.01
N LEU A 198 -52.33 30.04 14.45
CA LEU A 198 -53.58 29.60 15.06
C LEU A 198 -53.82 30.30 16.41
N GLN A 199 -52.79 30.48 17.23
CA GLN A 199 -52.90 31.18 18.50
C GLN A 199 -53.26 32.66 18.30
N GLU A 200 -52.71 33.32 17.27
CA GLU A 200 -53.08 34.68 16.91
C GLU A 200 -54.55 34.76 16.46
N THR A 201 -55.00 33.78 15.66
CA THR A 201 -56.39 33.66 15.22
C THR A 201 -57.36 33.46 16.39
N ILE A 202 -57.01 32.60 17.36
CA ILE A 202 -57.79 32.38 18.59
C ILE A 202 -57.89 33.69 19.38
N ASN A 203 -56.75 34.37 19.63
CA ASN A 203 -56.73 35.64 20.35
C ASN A 203 -57.62 36.71 19.69
N TRP A 204 -57.64 36.76 18.35
CA TRP A 204 -58.54 37.67 17.63
C TRP A 204 -60.02 37.29 17.83
N LYS A 205 -60.35 36.00 17.76
CA LYS A 205 -61.72 35.50 17.99
C LYS A 205 -62.19 35.80 19.42
N ASP A 206 -61.35 35.61 20.43
CA ASP A 206 -61.68 35.91 21.82
C ASP A 206 -62.00 37.39 22.04
N LYS A 207 -61.19 38.29 21.46
CA LYS A 207 -61.47 39.73 21.47
C LYS A 207 -62.82 40.05 20.80
N LYS A 208 -63.13 39.39 19.69
CA LYS A 208 -64.40 39.58 18.97
C LYS A 208 -65.60 39.07 19.77
N ILE A 209 -65.48 37.89 20.39
CA ILE A 209 -66.49 37.32 21.28
C ILE A 209 -66.77 38.29 22.43
N GLY A 210 -65.74 38.76 23.14
CA GLY A 210 -65.93 39.72 24.23
C GLY A 210 -66.57 41.05 23.80
N ALA A 211 -66.34 41.51 22.57
CA ALA A 211 -67.04 42.67 22.02
C ALA A 211 -68.53 42.41 21.76
N LEU A 212 -68.87 41.22 21.25
CA LEU A 212 -70.26 40.81 21.01
C LEU A 212 -71.00 40.57 22.33
N GLU A 213 -70.34 40.02 23.35
CA GLU A 213 -70.92 39.82 24.68
C GLU A 213 -71.32 41.15 25.32
N ARG A 214 -70.43 42.15 25.32
CA ARG A 214 -70.78 43.51 25.78
C ARG A 214 -71.94 44.12 25.00
N GLN A 215 -71.97 43.93 23.68
CA GLN A 215 -73.06 44.41 22.85
C GLN A 215 -74.39 43.78 23.25
N LYS A 216 -74.39 42.47 23.55
CA LYS A 216 -75.57 41.75 24.02
C LYS A 216 -76.06 42.29 25.36
N GLU A 217 -75.16 42.57 26.30
CA GLU A 217 -75.50 43.20 27.58
C GLU A 217 -76.19 44.56 27.39
N TYR A 218 -75.69 45.40 26.49
CA TYR A 218 -76.35 46.68 26.14
C TYR A 218 -77.77 46.48 25.57
N PHE A 219 -77.93 45.52 24.66
CA PHE A 219 -79.26 45.20 24.11
C PHE A 219 -80.22 44.68 25.19
N ASP A 220 -79.70 43.90 26.14
CA ASP A 220 -80.48 43.39 27.26
C ASP A 220 -80.94 44.53 28.18
N CYS A 221 -80.10 45.53 28.47
CA CYS A 221 -80.50 46.75 29.19
C CYS A 221 -81.62 47.51 28.48
N ILE A 222 -81.46 47.81 27.18
CA ILE A 222 -82.47 48.53 26.39
C ILE A 222 -83.80 47.76 26.35
N ARG A 223 -83.71 46.43 26.25
CA ARG A 223 -84.89 45.55 26.28
C ARG A 223 -85.60 45.63 27.61
N ASN A 224 -84.87 45.58 28.73
CA ASN A 224 -85.47 45.71 30.06
C ASN A 224 -86.13 47.08 30.24
N GLU A 225 -85.44 48.18 29.89
CA GLU A 225 -86.00 49.54 29.96
C GLU A 225 -87.29 49.68 29.11
N ARG A 226 -87.31 49.11 27.90
CA ARG A 226 -88.50 49.10 27.04
C ARG A 226 -89.65 48.32 27.68
N ASP A 227 -89.34 47.17 28.29
CA ASP A 227 -90.35 46.31 28.90
C ASP A 227 -90.93 46.99 30.16
N GLU A 228 -90.09 47.64 30.99
CA GLU A 228 -90.51 48.51 32.10
C GLU A 228 -91.41 49.66 31.62
N LEU A 229 -91.00 50.41 30.58
CA LEU A 229 -91.81 51.50 30.00
C LEU A 229 -93.16 51.00 29.44
N ARG A 230 -93.22 49.76 28.94
CA ARG A 230 -94.48 49.15 28.47
C ARG A 230 -95.41 48.84 29.63
N ASP A 231 -94.87 48.32 30.73
CA ASP A 231 -95.64 48.05 31.95
C ASP A 231 -96.17 49.35 32.57
N GLU A 232 -95.34 50.39 32.66
CA GLU A 232 -95.75 51.73 33.10
C GLU A 232 -96.87 52.33 32.22
N LEU A 233 -96.76 52.19 30.90
CA LEU A 233 -97.78 52.67 29.97
C LEU A 233 -99.09 51.89 30.12
N ALA A 234 -99.01 50.57 30.38
CA ALA A 234 -100.17 49.74 30.67
C ALA A 234 -100.87 50.19 31.97
N ASP A 235 -100.09 50.50 33.01
CA ASP A 235 -100.58 51.02 34.28
C ASP A 235 -101.24 52.39 34.14
N ILE A 236 -100.64 53.33 33.41
CA ILE A 236 -101.24 54.65 33.12
C ILE A 236 -102.56 54.47 32.36
N LYS A 237 -102.59 53.57 31.38
CA LYS A 237 -103.80 53.28 30.59
C LYS A 237 -104.88 52.58 31.42
N ALA A 238 -104.50 51.76 32.40
CA ALA A 238 -105.41 51.17 33.37
C ALA A 238 -105.97 52.23 34.32
N LYS A 239 -105.12 53.10 34.88
CA LYS A 239 -105.51 54.26 35.72
C LYS A 239 -106.44 55.22 35.00
N ALA A 240 -106.17 55.51 33.72
CA ALA A 240 -107.03 56.31 32.86
C ALA A 240 -108.41 55.65 32.60
N LYS A 241 -108.49 54.30 32.62
CA LYS A 241 -109.75 53.55 32.51
C LYS A 241 -110.51 53.40 33.84
N THR A 242 -109.83 53.38 34.98
CA THR A 242 -110.45 53.26 36.32
C THR A 242 -110.98 54.58 36.90
N GLY A 243 -110.81 55.71 36.23
CA GLY A 243 -111.61 56.91 36.50
C GLY A 243 -111.18 57.75 37.71
N GLU A 244 -109.89 57.82 38.04
CA GLU A 244 -109.38 58.94 38.84
C GLU A 244 -109.31 60.20 37.97
N LYS A 245 -110.40 60.95 37.98
CA LYS A 245 -110.45 62.32 37.44
C LYS A 245 -109.75 63.26 38.43
N HIS A 246 -108.46 63.51 38.24
CA HIS A 246 -107.89 64.76 38.73
C HIS A 246 -108.20 65.86 37.71
N GLY A 247 -109.03 66.80 38.15
CA GLY A 247 -109.50 67.96 37.38
C GLY A 247 -108.41 69.00 37.12
N LEU A 248 -108.61 69.71 36.01
CA LEU A 248 -107.85 70.83 35.45
C LEU A 248 -107.60 71.99 36.42
N VAL A 249 -106.55 72.79 36.16
CA VAL A 249 -106.67 74.27 36.10
C VAL A 249 -105.72 74.84 35.02
N ILE A 250 -106.29 75.55 34.04
CA ILE A 250 -105.60 76.53 33.19
C ILE A 250 -105.71 77.89 33.91
N ILE A 251 -104.59 78.60 34.13
CA ILE A 251 -104.58 80.03 34.48
C ILE A 251 -103.86 80.78 33.33
N PRO A 252 -104.49 81.81 32.72
CA PRO A 252 -103.90 82.65 31.67
C PRO A 252 -103.25 83.95 32.21
N GLU A 253 -102.41 84.57 31.35
CA GLU A 253 -101.76 85.91 31.43
C GLU A 253 -100.70 86.10 32.54
N GLY A 254 -99.63 86.90 32.43
CA GLY A 254 -99.16 87.96 31.52
C GLY A 254 -98.14 88.81 32.32
N MET A 255 -97.04 89.25 31.67
CA MET A 255 -95.86 90.06 32.13
C MET A 255 -96.17 91.25 33.11
N PRO A 256 -95.24 91.95 33.85
CA PRO A 256 -93.83 92.35 33.54
C PRO A 256 -92.87 92.63 34.76
N ASN A 257 -91.73 93.30 34.48
CA ASN A 257 -90.48 93.64 35.22
C ASN A 257 -90.49 94.36 36.61
N GLY A 258 -89.34 94.19 37.31
CA GLY A 258 -88.58 95.22 38.09
C GLY A 258 -88.70 95.15 39.63
N ASP A 259 -87.81 95.65 40.49
CA ASP A 259 -86.40 96.08 40.50
C ASP A 259 -86.03 96.41 41.99
N ILE A 260 -84.73 96.39 42.35
CA ILE A 260 -84.00 97.00 43.51
C ILE A 260 -84.35 96.66 44.98
N SER A 261 -83.39 96.09 45.75
CA SER A 261 -82.57 96.84 46.74
C SER A 261 -81.45 96.04 47.44
N HIS A 262 -80.37 96.79 47.67
CA HIS A 262 -79.02 96.52 48.23
C HIS A 262 -78.92 95.76 49.57
N ASP A 263 -77.80 95.03 49.76
CA ASP A 263 -76.79 95.43 50.76
C ASP A 263 -75.43 94.74 50.52
N ASP A 264 -74.37 95.54 50.60
CA ASP A 264 -72.95 95.15 50.54
C ASP A 264 -72.48 94.80 51.98
N PRO A 265 -71.61 93.80 52.19
CA PRO A 265 -70.24 94.23 52.42
C PRO A 265 -69.18 93.29 51.83
N ALA A 266 -68.26 93.91 51.09
CA ALA A 266 -66.82 93.73 51.21
C ALA A 266 -66.32 92.28 51.26
N THR A 267 -65.90 91.76 50.11
CA THR A 267 -64.78 90.82 50.07
C THR A 267 -64.01 91.00 48.78
N GLY A 268 -62.71 91.30 48.92
CA GLY A 268 -61.86 91.87 47.89
C GLY A 268 -61.89 91.11 46.56
N ILE A 269 -62.14 91.85 45.49
CA ILE A 269 -61.85 91.42 44.12
C ILE A 269 -60.33 91.30 44.01
N THR A 270 -59.81 90.11 44.24
CA THR A 270 -58.48 89.74 43.75
C THR A 270 -58.63 89.39 42.28
N VAL A 271 -58.03 90.21 41.41
CA VAL A 271 -57.88 89.88 39.99
C VAL A 271 -57.02 88.63 39.90
N VAL A 272 -57.64 87.50 39.61
CA VAL A 272 -56.95 86.25 39.35
C VAL A 272 -56.66 86.21 37.85
N THR A 273 -55.44 85.85 37.46
CA THR A 273 -55.10 85.72 36.03
C THR A 273 -55.96 84.64 35.38
N GLN A 274 -56.15 84.72 34.07
CA GLN A 274 -57.00 83.78 33.33
C GLN A 274 -56.57 82.32 33.54
N GLU A 275 -55.27 82.06 33.71
CA GLU A 275 -54.78 80.70 34.01
C GLU A 275 -55.23 80.21 35.39
N ALA A 276 -55.20 81.06 36.41
CA ALA A 276 -55.55 80.66 37.77
C ALA A 276 -57.09 80.52 37.95
N ALA A 277 -57.90 81.27 37.18
CA ALA A 277 -59.34 81.03 37.10
C ALA A 277 -59.65 79.66 36.48
N GLN A 278 -58.94 79.28 35.42
CA GLN A 278 -59.13 78.02 34.69
C GLN A 278 -58.71 76.79 35.53
N VAL A 279 -57.61 76.89 36.28
CA VAL A 279 -57.15 75.82 37.20
C VAL A 279 -58.12 75.63 38.35
N LEU A 280 -58.68 76.72 38.88
CA LEU A 280 -59.74 76.61 39.88
C LEU A 280 -60.98 75.93 39.29
N GLU A 281 -61.37 76.25 38.04
CA GLU A 281 -62.54 75.66 37.35
C GLU A 281 -62.41 74.13 37.21
N SER A 282 -61.20 73.64 36.93
CA SER A 282 -60.92 72.20 36.91
C SER A 282 -61.01 71.50 38.28
N ALA A 283 -60.93 72.22 39.40
CA ALA A 283 -61.04 71.65 40.75
C ALA A 283 -62.51 71.41 41.21
N GLY A 284 -63.49 71.72 40.37
CA GLY A 284 -64.93 71.52 40.59
C GLY A 284 -65.65 72.67 41.33
N GLU A 285 -66.94 72.50 41.62
CA GLU A 285 -67.78 73.51 42.30
C GLU A 285 -67.63 73.49 43.84
N GLY A 286 -67.73 74.67 44.45
CA GLY A 286 -67.62 74.89 45.90
C GLY A 286 -66.93 76.21 46.25
N PRO A 287 -66.98 76.64 47.53
CA PRO A 287 -66.26 77.83 47.98
C PRO A 287 -64.74 77.67 47.77
N LEU A 288 -64.05 78.81 47.62
CA LEU A 288 -62.64 78.87 47.21
C LEU A 288 -61.70 78.03 48.09
N ASP A 289 -62.00 77.95 49.40
CA ASP A 289 -61.26 77.15 50.36
C ASP A 289 -61.35 75.64 50.10
N VAL A 290 -62.49 75.15 49.62
CA VAL A 290 -62.71 73.74 49.25
C VAL A 290 -61.95 73.40 47.96
N ARG A 291 -61.98 74.31 46.96
CA ARG A 291 -61.25 74.12 45.69
C ARG A 291 -59.73 74.16 45.89
N LEU A 292 -59.24 75.08 46.72
CA LEU A 292 -57.84 75.14 47.10
C LEU A 292 -57.39 73.90 47.89
N ARG A 293 -58.25 73.35 48.77
CA ARG A 293 -57.96 72.11 49.50
C ARG A 293 -57.85 70.91 48.57
N LYS A 294 -58.79 70.73 47.64
CA LYS A 294 -58.71 69.66 46.63
C LYS A 294 -57.44 69.74 45.78
N LEU A 295 -57.06 70.93 45.32
CA LEU A 295 -55.81 71.14 44.59
C LEU A 295 -54.57 70.87 45.45
N ALA A 296 -54.63 71.15 46.75
CA ALA A 296 -53.55 70.80 47.68
C ALA A 296 -53.45 69.28 47.89
N ASP A 297 -54.58 68.58 48.04
CA ASP A 297 -54.63 67.12 48.18
C ASP A 297 -54.12 66.43 46.90
N GLU A 298 -54.53 66.90 45.72
CA GLU A 298 -54.02 66.41 44.42
C GLU A 298 -52.53 66.67 44.25
N LYS A 299 -52.05 67.85 44.67
CA LYS A 299 -50.61 68.16 44.69
C LYS A 299 -49.85 67.22 45.62
N ASP A 300 -50.38 66.92 46.80
CA ASP A 300 -49.73 66.02 47.76
C ASP A 300 -49.71 64.57 47.25
N GLU A 301 -50.76 64.12 46.58
CA GLU A 301 -50.83 62.82 45.90
C GLU A 301 -49.82 62.73 44.74
N LEU A 302 -49.75 63.76 43.88
CA LEU A 302 -48.74 63.83 42.82
C LEU A 302 -47.31 63.87 43.39
N LEU A 303 -47.09 64.57 44.51
CA LEU A 303 -45.80 64.56 45.21
C LEU A 303 -45.48 63.18 45.80
N ALA A 304 -46.47 62.41 46.25
CA ALA A 304 -46.27 61.03 46.69
C ALA A 304 -45.89 60.12 45.51
N GLN A 305 -46.55 60.27 44.36
CA GLN A 305 -46.22 59.53 43.14
C GLN A 305 -44.82 59.87 42.62
N ILE A 306 -44.42 61.14 42.62
CA ILE A 306 -43.06 61.56 42.26
C ILE A 306 -42.02 60.94 43.20
N ARG A 307 -42.29 60.89 44.51
CA ARG A 307 -41.40 60.24 45.48
C ARG A 307 -41.27 58.74 45.21
N LYS A 308 -42.38 58.06 44.90
CA LYS A 308 -42.40 56.63 44.56
C LYS A 308 -41.62 56.34 43.26
N LEU A 309 -41.87 57.11 42.21
CA LEU A 309 -41.15 56.98 40.93
C LEU A 309 -39.65 57.28 41.08
N LYS A 310 -39.28 58.26 41.91
CA LYS A 310 -37.86 58.52 42.24
C LYS A 310 -37.22 57.33 42.97
N MET A 311 -37.91 56.71 43.94
CA MET A 311 -37.40 55.50 44.59
C MET A 311 -37.25 54.34 43.60
N GLN A 312 -38.23 54.13 42.71
CA GLN A 312 -38.14 53.08 41.69
C GLN A 312 -36.99 53.33 40.70
N LEU A 313 -36.76 54.59 40.30
CA LEU A 313 -35.63 54.96 39.46
C LEU A 313 -34.29 54.75 40.18
N GLU A 314 -34.22 55.06 41.48
CA GLU A 314 -33.02 54.83 42.30
C GLU A 314 -32.76 53.34 42.51
N ASP A 315 -33.80 52.53 42.71
CA ASP A 315 -33.71 51.08 42.83
C ASP A 315 -33.24 50.45 41.51
N GLU A 316 -33.75 50.89 40.36
CA GLU A 316 -33.28 50.44 39.05
C GLU A 316 -31.86 50.92 38.74
N ARG A 317 -31.49 52.15 39.13
CA ARG A 317 -30.10 52.63 39.07
C ARG A 317 -29.16 51.80 39.95
N GLN A 318 -29.58 51.45 41.16
CA GLN A 318 -28.79 50.57 42.04
C GLN A 318 -28.69 49.14 41.48
N LYS A 319 -29.73 48.60 40.86
CA LYS A 319 -29.66 47.31 40.18
C LYS A 319 -28.70 47.37 38.99
N HIS A 320 -28.75 48.42 38.19
CA HIS A 320 -27.83 48.60 37.07
C HIS A 320 -26.39 48.78 37.54
N SER A 321 -26.16 49.55 38.61
CA SER A 321 -24.83 49.70 39.23
C SER A 321 -24.33 48.39 39.86
N LYS A 322 -25.20 47.57 40.48
CA LYS A 322 -24.83 46.23 40.96
C LYS A 322 -24.56 45.25 39.82
N MET A 323 -25.24 45.39 38.69
CA MET A 323 -25.01 44.57 37.49
C MET A 323 -23.72 44.98 36.75
N GLU A 324 -23.40 46.28 36.69
CA GLU A 324 -22.11 46.80 36.22
C GLU A 324 -20.96 46.43 37.17
N ASN A 325 -21.20 46.50 38.48
CA ASN A 325 -20.21 46.06 39.47
C ASN A 325 -20.03 44.54 39.46
N ALA A 326 -21.05 43.73 39.17
CA ALA A 326 -20.88 42.29 38.98
C ALA A 326 -20.10 41.95 37.68
N PHE A 327 -20.13 42.83 36.68
CA PHE A 327 -19.30 42.72 35.48
C PHE A 327 -17.84 43.16 35.73
N THR A 328 -17.61 44.16 36.58
CA THR A 328 -16.27 44.71 36.88
C THR A 328 -15.60 44.09 38.12
N GLU A 329 -16.33 43.41 38.99
CA GLU A 329 -15.77 42.62 40.11
C GLU A 329 -15.14 41.31 39.60
N GLY A 330 -15.42 40.93 38.35
CA GLY A 330 -14.64 39.96 37.58
C GLY A 330 -13.26 40.48 37.12
N GLU A 331 -13.09 41.80 36.97
CA GLU A 331 -11.80 42.42 36.56
C GLU A 331 -10.84 42.58 37.76
N ARG A 332 -11.32 42.69 39.00
CA ARG A 332 -10.41 42.83 40.17
C ARG A 332 -9.67 41.54 40.57
N MET A 333 -9.94 40.41 39.93
CA MET A 333 -9.13 39.18 40.01
C MET A 333 -8.14 39.01 38.83
N GLU A 334 -7.95 40.05 37.99
CA GLU A 334 -7.24 39.94 36.71
C GLU A 334 -5.78 39.50 36.77
N ASN A 335 -5.03 39.69 37.85
CA ASN A 335 -3.64 39.22 37.85
C ASN A 335 -3.50 37.68 37.86
N GLY A 336 -4.55 36.92 38.18
CA GLY A 336 -4.56 35.46 38.13
C GLY A 336 -5.31 34.88 36.92
N THR A 337 -6.43 35.50 36.53
CA THR A 337 -7.28 35.00 35.43
C THR A 337 -6.71 35.39 34.06
N ASP A 338 -6.15 36.59 33.92
CA ASP A 338 -5.45 37.03 32.70
C ASP A 338 -4.13 36.24 32.52
N LEU A 339 -3.43 35.95 33.63
CA LEU A 339 -2.25 35.10 33.63
C LEU A 339 -2.55 33.67 33.14
N HIS A 340 -3.68 33.08 33.55
CA HIS A 340 -4.11 31.76 33.08
C HIS A 340 -4.45 31.74 31.58
N VAL A 341 -5.12 32.78 31.08
CA VAL A 341 -5.42 32.92 29.64
C VAL A 341 -4.13 33.11 28.84
N ILE A 342 -3.17 33.87 29.35
CA ILE A 342 -1.84 34.06 28.73
C ILE A 342 -1.04 32.74 28.73
N GLU A 343 -1.10 31.94 29.79
CA GLU A 343 -0.46 30.63 29.85
C GLU A 343 -1.09 29.65 28.85
N MET A 344 -2.43 29.58 28.76
CA MET A 344 -3.10 28.75 27.75
C MET A 344 -2.74 29.21 26.32
N GLN A 345 -2.65 30.51 26.08
CA GLN A 345 -2.27 31.05 24.78
C GLN A 345 -0.80 30.71 24.43
N ARG A 346 0.10 30.73 25.42
CA ARG A 346 1.49 30.29 25.24
C ARG A 346 1.58 28.81 24.95
N ASP A 347 0.82 27.97 25.66
CA ASP A 347 0.80 26.53 25.42
C ASP A 347 0.19 26.17 24.07
N ALA A 348 -0.89 26.85 23.66
CA ALA A 348 -1.45 26.73 22.32
C ALA A 348 -0.40 27.11 21.26
N ASN A 349 0.31 28.22 21.44
CA ASN A 349 1.38 28.65 20.54
C ASN A 349 2.58 27.68 20.51
N ARG A 350 2.92 27.06 21.65
CA ARG A 350 3.95 26.03 21.75
C ARG A 350 3.54 24.79 20.95
N GLN A 351 2.32 24.32 21.13
CA GLN A 351 1.77 23.19 20.38
C GLN A 351 1.70 23.47 18.88
N ILE A 352 1.26 24.68 18.47
CA ILE A 352 1.26 25.09 17.06
C ILE A 352 2.67 25.03 16.48
N SER A 353 3.67 25.51 17.20
CA SER A 353 5.07 25.46 16.75
C SER A 353 5.57 24.02 16.62
N GLU A 354 5.21 23.16 17.57
CA GLU A 354 5.58 21.74 17.57
C GLU A 354 4.94 20.99 16.39
N TYR A 355 3.67 21.25 16.08
CA TYR A 355 3.00 20.69 14.91
C TYR A 355 3.53 21.24 13.59
N LYS A 356 3.88 22.54 13.52
CA LYS A 356 4.55 23.12 12.34
C LYS A 356 5.89 22.45 12.06
N PHE A 357 6.68 22.18 13.10
CA PHE A 357 7.95 21.47 12.94
C PHE A 357 7.73 20.03 12.46
N LYS A 358 6.78 19.30 13.07
CA LYS A 358 6.44 17.93 12.64
C LYS A 358 5.94 17.89 11.19
N LEU A 359 5.12 18.87 10.79
CA LEU A 359 4.64 19.01 9.42
C LEU A 359 5.81 19.25 8.46
N SER A 360 6.70 20.20 8.75
CA SER A 360 7.86 20.48 7.90
C SER A 360 8.78 19.27 7.75
N LYS A 361 8.97 18.49 8.82
CA LYS A 361 9.74 17.24 8.76
C LYS A 361 9.06 16.19 7.88
N ALA A 362 7.74 16.02 8.01
CA ALA A 362 6.98 15.11 7.18
C ALA A 362 6.99 15.52 5.69
N GLU A 363 6.93 16.83 5.39
CA GLU A 363 7.06 17.36 4.04
C GLU A 363 8.45 17.06 3.43
N GLN A 364 9.52 17.18 4.22
CA GLN A 364 10.87 16.81 3.79
C GLN A 364 11.01 15.30 3.52
N GLU A 365 10.46 14.47 4.40
CA GLU A 365 10.44 13.01 4.23
C GLU A 365 9.64 12.62 2.98
N MET A 366 8.50 13.27 2.72
CA MET A 366 7.69 13.08 1.52
C MET A 366 8.49 13.39 0.25
N GLY A 367 9.18 14.52 0.19
CA GLY A 367 10.03 14.86 -0.96
C GLY A 367 11.17 13.86 -1.20
N THR A 368 11.73 13.29 -0.14
CA THR A 368 12.75 12.24 -0.25
C THR A 368 12.17 10.94 -0.82
N MET A 369 10.97 10.57 -0.38
CA MET A 369 10.26 9.39 -0.89
C MET A 369 9.86 9.56 -2.35
N GLU A 370 9.43 10.74 -2.76
CA GLU A 370 9.12 11.06 -4.17
C GLU A 370 10.34 10.89 -5.08
N GLN A 371 11.53 11.34 -4.66
CA GLN A 371 12.77 11.12 -5.41
C GLN A 371 13.11 9.63 -5.54
N ASN A 372 12.92 8.86 -4.47
CA ASN A 372 13.12 7.41 -4.49
C ASN A 372 12.15 6.71 -5.45
N ILE A 373 10.88 7.10 -5.45
CA ILE A 373 9.87 6.58 -6.39
C ILE A 373 10.29 6.86 -7.83
N ASN A 374 10.63 8.10 -8.17
CA ASN A 374 11.09 8.47 -9.52
C ASN A 374 12.29 7.63 -9.98
N ARG A 375 13.26 7.38 -9.09
CA ARG A 375 14.43 6.54 -9.40
C ARG A 375 14.02 5.08 -9.67
N LEU A 376 13.14 4.53 -8.85
CA LEU A 376 12.65 3.15 -8.96
C LEU A 376 11.80 2.98 -10.23
N GLU A 377 10.92 3.92 -10.55
CA GLU A 377 10.15 3.92 -11.79
C GLU A 377 11.05 3.92 -13.02
N GLY A 378 12.13 4.71 -12.99
CA GLY A 378 13.17 4.69 -14.03
C GLY A 378 13.87 3.32 -14.16
N GLN A 379 14.13 2.62 -13.06
CA GLN A 379 14.69 1.26 -13.08
C GLN A 379 13.69 0.25 -13.66
N VAL A 380 12.43 0.30 -13.24
CA VAL A 380 11.37 -0.59 -13.74
C VAL A 380 11.20 -0.42 -15.26
N SER A 381 11.19 0.82 -15.75
CA SER A 381 11.09 1.10 -17.20
C SER A 381 12.25 0.46 -17.98
N ARG A 382 13.48 0.56 -17.48
CA ARG A 382 14.66 -0.06 -18.11
C ARG A 382 14.60 -1.59 -18.10
N TYR A 383 14.23 -2.20 -16.97
CA TYR A 383 14.12 -3.66 -16.88
C TYR A 383 13.01 -4.20 -17.77
N LYS A 384 11.88 -3.49 -17.87
CA LYS A 384 10.80 -3.84 -18.78
C LYS A 384 11.28 -3.85 -20.23
N ALA A 385 11.94 -2.78 -20.67
CA ALA A 385 12.49 -2.70 -22.03
C ALA A 385 13.53 -3.82 -22.31
N SER A 386 14.38 -4.13 -21.31
CA SER A 386 15.34 -5.24 -21.42
C SER A 386 14.65 -6.59 -21.56
N ALA A 387 13.60 -6.85 -20.76
CA ALA A 387 12.85 -8.11 -20.81
C ALA A 387 12.13 -8.28 -22.15
N GLU A 388 11.47 -7.23 -22.65
CA GLU A 388 10.83 -7.22 -23.97
C GLU A 388 11.84 -7.47 -25.11
N ASN A 389 13.06 -6.95 -24.98
CA ASN A 389 14.12 -7.21 -25.95
C ASN A 389 14.62 -8.67 -25.90
N SER A 390 14.79 -9.22 -24.69
CA SER A 390 15.16 -10.63 -24.51
C SER A 390 14.11 -11.58 -25.05
N GLU A 391 12.81 -11.29 -24.85
CA GLU A 391 11.71 -12.09 -25.41
C GLU A 391 11.74 -12.12 -26.94
N LYS A 392 11.97 -10.96 -27.58
CA LYS A 392 12.13 -10.88 -29.04
C LYS A 392 13.29 -11.75 -29.55
N ILE A 393 14.45 -11.66 -28.89
CA ILE A 393 15.63 -12.46 -29.26
C ILE A 393 15.34 -13.96 -29.08
N GLU A 394 14.67 -14.34 -28.00
CA GLU A 394 14.29 -15.74 -27.76
C GLU A 394 13.40 -16.29 -28.88
N ASP A 395 12.42 -15.51 -29.33
CA ASP A 395 11.52 -15.91 -30.40
C ASP A 395 12.23 -16.02 -31.76
N GLU A 396 13.17 -15.11 -32.06
CA GLU A 396 14.03 -15.21 -33.24
C GLU A 396 14.88 -16.49 -33.20
N LEU A 397 15.51 -16.79 -32.06
CA LEU A 397 16.30 -18.02 -31.88
C LEU A 397 15.45 -19.29 -32.00
N LYS A 398 14.19 -19.29 -31.52
CA LYS A 398 13.27 -20.42 -31.71
C LYS A 398 12.97 -20.65 -33.19
N ILE A 399 12.80 -19.58 -33.97
CA ILE A 399 12.57 -19.68 -35.41
C ILE A 399 13.81 -20.24 -36.11
N GLU A 400 14.99 -19.71 -35.79
CA GLU A 400 16.27 -20.16 -36.36
C GLU A 400 16.57 -21.63 -36.01
N LYS A 401 16.35 -22.03 -34.75
CA LYS A 401 16.46 -23.43 -34.32
C LYS A 401 15.60 -24.36 -35.16
N ARG A 402 14.33 -24.00 -35.41
CA ARG A 402 13.42 -24.81 -36.24
C ARG A 402 13.89 -24.88 -37.70
N LYS A 403 14.51 -23.81 -38.21
CA LYS A 403 15.09 -23.79 -39.56
C LYS A 403 16.29 -24.73 -39.66
N LEU A 404 17.24 -24.60 -38.75
CA LEU A 404 18.44 -25.45 -38.69
C LEU A 404 18.09 -26.92 -38.46
N GLN A 405 17.08 -27.22 -37.64
CA GLN A 405 16.60 -28.60 -37.46
C GLN A 405 16.05 -29.21 -38.76
N ARG A 406 15.36 -28.43 -39.59
CA ARG A 406 14.88 -28.89 -40.90
C ARG A 406 16.06 -29.13 -41.86
N GLU A 407 17.01 -28.20 -41.91
CA GLU A 407 18.21 -28.32 -42.74
C GLU A 407 19.05 -29.54 -42.34
N LEU A 408 19.23 -29.78 -41.03
CA LEU A 408 19.92 -30.95 -40.50
C LEU A 408 19.23 -32.25 -40.95
N ARG A 409 17.90 -32.32 -40.86
CA ARG A 409 17.15 -33.51 -41.30
C ARG A 409 17.37 -33.77 -42.79
N THR A 410 17.24 -32.74 -43.63
CA THR A 410 17.52 -32.86 -45.07
C THR A 410 18.96 -33.31 -45.37
N ALA A 411 19.95 -32.81 -44.61
CA ALA A 411 21.34 -33.24 -44.77
C ALA A 411 21.53 -34.71 -44.38
N LEU A 412 20.92 -35.17 -43.28
CA LEU A 412 20.97 -36.57 -42.84
C LEU A 412 20.33 -37.50 -43.86
N ASP A 413 19.14 -37.16 -44.37
CA ASP A 413 18.45 -37.97 -45.40
C ASP A 413 19.35 -38.12 -46.65
N LYS A 414 20.04 -37.05 -47.05
CA LYS A 414 20.99 -37.09 -48.17
C LYS A 414 22.23 -37.92 -47.88
N THR A 415 22.73 -37.91 -46.64
CA THR A 415 23.84 -38.79 -46.23
C THR A 415 23.42 -40.26 -46.29
N GLU A 416 22.23 -40.61 -45.80
CA GLU A 416 21.69 -41.97 -45.90
C GLU A 416 21.55 -42.44 -47.36
N GLU A 417 21.05 -41.58 -48.26
CA GLU A 417 21.01 -41.87 -49.70
C GLU A 417 22.40 -42.14 -50.29
N MET A 418 23.39 -41.30 -49.94
CA MET A 418 24.76 -41.46 -50.41
C MET A 418 25.42 -42.72 -49.83
N GLU A 419 25.13 -43.08 -48.58
CA GLU A 419 25.61 -44.33 -47.98
C GLU A 419 25.02 -45.56 -48.66
N MET A 420 23.72 -45.55 -48.97
CA MET A 420 23.08 -46.62 -49.74
C MET A 420 23.71 -46.78 -51.12
N THR A 421 23.90 -45.68 -51.86
CA THR A 421 24.54 -45.73 -53.19
C THR A 421 25.98 -46.23 -53.12
N ASN A 422 26.75 -45.77 -52.13
CA ASN A 422 28.12 -46.24 -51.91
C ASN A 422 28.16 -47.75 -51.60
N ASN A 423 27.27 -48.23 -50.72
CA ASN A 423 27.13 -49.65 -50.40
C ASN A 423 26.81 -50.50 -51.66
N HIS A 424 25.96 -49.99 -52.56
CA HIS A 424 25.70 -50.66 -53.84
C HIS A 424 26.93 -50.72 -54.74
N LEU A 425 27.69 -49.62 -54.83
CA LEU A 425 28.92 -49.55 -55.62
C LEU A 425 30.00 -50.49 -55.06
N VAL A 426 30.18 -50.53 -53.74
CA VAL A 426 31.10 -51.46 -53.05
C VAL A 426 30.76 -52.90 -53.40
N LYS A 427 29.49 -53.32 -53.25
CA LYS A 427 29.04 -54.68 -53.62
C LYS A 427 29.32 -55.01 -55.09
N ARG A 428 29.14 -54.04 -56.00
CA ARG A 428 29.43 -54.23 -57.43
C ARG A 428 30.92 -54.37 -57.70
N LEU A 429 31.75 -53.58 -57.02
CA LEU A 429 33.22 -53.70 -57.08
C LEU A 429 33.71 -55.04 -56.57
N GLU A 430 33.17 -55.53 -55.45
CA GLU A 430 33.48 -56.85 -54.91
C GLU A 430 33.17 -57.97 -55.91
N LYS A 431 32.00 -57.91 -56.57
CA LYS A 431 31.65 -58.85 -57.65
C LYS A 431 32.65 -58.82 -58.82
N MET A 432 33.06 -57.63 -59.25
CA MET A 432 34.05 -57.51 -60.32
C MET A 432 35.43 -58.05 -59.91
N LYS A 433 35.86 -57.80 -58.67
CA LYS A 433 37.10 -58.36 -58.11
C LYS A 433 37.04 -59.89 -58.05
N ALA A 434 35.92 -60.46 -57.59
CA ALA A 434 35.72 -61.90 -57.54
C ALA A 434 35.78 -62.53 -58.95
N ASN A 435 35.10 -61.94 -59.94
CA ASN A 435 35.14 -62.40 -61.32
C ASN A 435 36.56 -62.34 -61.91
N ARG A 436 37.30 -61.25 -61.66
CA ARG A 436 38.71 -61.12 -62.09
C ARG A 436 39.59 -62.20 -61.45
N ASN A 437 39.45 -62.45 -60.16
CA ASN A 437 40.21 -63.49 -59.46
C ASN A 437 39.89 -64.89 -60.00
N ALA A 438 38.61 -65.17 -60.31
CA ALA A 438 38.20 -66.43 -60.92
C ALA A 438 38.82 -66.62 -62.32
N LEU A 439 38.81 -65.58 -63.16
CA LEU A 439 39.46 -65.60 -64.48
C LEU A 439 40.98 -65.83 -64.38
N LEU A 440 41.65 -65.17 -63.42
CA LEU A 440 43.08 -65.36 -63.18
C LEU A 440 43.40 -66.77 -62.68
N SER A 441 42.48 -67.47 -62.01
CA SER A 441 42.68 -68.85 -61.56
C SER A 441 42.47 -69.92 -62.65
N GLN A 442 41.94 -69.52 -63.82
CA GLN A 442 41.72 -70.40 -64.97
C GLN A 442 42.82 -70.30 -66.04
N GLN A 443 43.76 -69.37 -65.88
CA GLN A 443 45.03 -69.30 -66.64
C GLN A 443 46.12 -70.01 -65.86
#